data_AF-A0A2S7XM43-F1
#
_entry.id   AF-A0A2S7XM43-F1
#
_cell.length_a   1.000
_cell.length_b   1.000
_cell.length_c   1.000
_cell.angle_alpha   90.00
_cell.angle_beta   90.00
_cell.angle_gamma   90.00
#
_symmetry.space_group_name_H-M   'P 1'
#
loop_
_entity.id
_entity.type
_entity.pdbx_description
1 polymer ?
#
loop_
_entity_poly.entity_id
_entity_poly.type
_entity_poly.pdbx_seq_one_letter_code
_entity_poly.pdbx_strand_id
1 'polypeptide(L)'
;RRKLLDGLAEKGFGKEQLFEMQQLINAEKSDLFDVLAHVAYATQPLTREERVGRAMAQISAIFNSQQQVFLDFVLSHYVNLGVEELDENKLTPLLQLKYNSSLTDAMNDLGQPDEIRRVFNGFQKYLYQECIDKT
;
A
#
# COMPACT_ATOMS: atom_id res chain seq x y z
N ARG A 1 1.09 2.57 9.85
CA ARG A 1 2.34 2.66 9.05
C ARG A 1 3.04 4.01 9.21
N ARG A 2 2.38 5.14 8.97
CA ARG A 2 2.91 6.51 9.15
C ARG A 2 3.78 6.69 10.40
N LYS A 3 3.27 6.34 11.59
CA LYS A 3 4.01 6.41 12.86
C LYS A 3 5.38 5.71 12.86
N LEU A 4 5.54 4.60 12.13
CA LEU A 4 6.82 3.90 12.01
C LEU A 4 7.82 4.75 11.21
N LEU A 5 7.38 5.30 10.07
CA LEU A 5 8.22 6.14 9.21
C LEU A 5 8.61 7.43 9.92
N ASP A 6 7.68 8.04 10.65
CA ASP A 6 7.95 9.24 11.45
C ASP A 6 8.99 8.94 12.54
N GLY A 7 8.83 7.83 13.27
CA GLY A 7 9.79 7.43 14.30
C GLY A 7 11.16 7.01 13.76
N LEU A 8 11.25 6.54 12.52
CA LEU A 8 12.53 6.31 11.83
C LEU A 8 13.18 7.64 11.43
N ALA A 9 12.39 8.57 10.88
CA ALA A 9 12.86 9.90 10.50
C ALA A 9 13.39 10.69 11.71
N GLU A 10 12.70 10.63 12.85
CA GLU A 10 13.16 11.23 14.12
C GLU A 10 14.51 10.68 14.60
N LYS A 11 14.85 9.44 14.21
CA LYS A 11 16.14 8.79 14.52
C LYS A 11 17.21 9.02 13.45
N GLY A 12 16.95 9.87 12.47
CA GLY A 12 17.87 10.17 11.36
C GLY A 12 17.74 9.24 10.15
N PHE A 13 16.73 8.35 10.13
CA PHE A 13 16.42 7.50 8.98
C PHE A 13 15.23 8.07 8.22
N GLY A 14 15.45 9.21 7.56
CA GLY A 14 14.48 9.84 6.68
C GLY A 14 14.33 9.10 5.35
N LYS A 15 13.47 9.63 4.48
CA LYS A 15 13.15 9.02 3.18
C LYS A 15 14.40 8.74 2.32
N GLU A 16 15.35 9.66 2.30
CA GLU A 16 16.59 9.53 1.54
C GLU A 16 17.45 8.37 2.05
N GLN A 17 17.66 8.30 3.37
CA GLN A 17 18.45 7.23 3.99
C GLN A 17 17.80 5.85 3.79
N LEU A 18 16.47 5.79 3.89
CA LEU A 18 15.72 4.57 3.64
C LEU A 18 15.82 4.13 2.17
N PHE A 19 15.82 5.09 1.22
CA PHE A 19 16.02 4.79 -0.19
C PHE A 19 17.45 4.28 -0.49
N GLU A 20 18.47 4.89 0.13
CA GLU A 20 19.86 4.40 0.03
C GLU A 20 19.98 2.97 0.54
N MET A 21 19.31 2.63 1.66
CA MET A 21 19.27 1.24 2.15
C MET A 21 18.70 0.28 1.11
N GLN A 22 17.65 0.68 0.38
CA GLN A 22 17.09 -0.15 -0.69
C GLN A 22 18.10 -0.38 -1.81
N GLN A 23 18.82 0.66 -2.24
CA GLN A 23 19.83 0.56 -3.29
C GLN A 23 21.01 -0.34 -2.87
N LEU A 24 21.48 -0.22 -1.63
CA LEU A 24 22.59 -1.02 -1.11
C LEU A 24 22.33 -2.53 -1.17
N ILE A 25 21.06 -2.94 -1.09
CA ILE A 25 20.65 -4.36 -1.16
C ILE A 25 19.95 -4.72 -2.48
N ASN A 26 19.96 -3.83 -3.49
CA ASN A 26 19.27 -4.00 -4.78
C ASN A 26 17.75 -4.30 -4.64
N ALA A 27 17.06 -3.60 -3.75
CA ALA A 27 15.64 -3.80 -3.40
C ALA A 27 14.80 -2.52 -3.57
N GLU A 28 15.10 -1.67 -4.54
CA GLU A 28 14.38 -0.41 -4.83
C GLU A 28 12.91 -0.64 -5.22
N LYS A 29 12.61 -1.82 -5.74
CA LYS A 29 11.24 -2.24 -6.08
C LYS A 29 10.49 -2.83 -4.87
N SER A 30 11.17 -3.11 -3.77
CA SER A 30 10.58 -3.71 -2.57
C SER A 30 9.92 -2.68 -1.68
N ASP A 31 8.98 -3.13 -0.85
CA ASP A 31 8.42 -2.28 0.21
C ASP A 31 9.48 -2.09 1.31
N LEU A 32 9.43 -0.95 2.01
CA LEU A 32 10.37 -0.71 3.10
C LEU A 32 10.26 -1.77 4.22
N PHE A 33 9.08 -2.38 4.40
CA PHE A 33 8.92 -3.47 5.33
C PHE A 33 9.83 -4.66 4.97
N ASP A 34 9.88 -5.03 3.70
CA ASP A 34 10.70 -6.12 3.19
C ASP A 34 12.20 -5.83 3.39
N VAL A 35 12.60 -4.59 3.14
CA VAL A 35 13.98 -4.12 3.29
C VAL A 35 14.40 -4.18 4.75
N LEU A 36 13.56 -3.69 5.66
CA LEU A 36 13.84 -3.75 7.10
C LEU A 36 13.82 -5.19 7.63
N ALA A 37 12.91 -6.05 7.14
CA ALA A 37 12.88 -7.46 7.48
C ALA A 37 14.15 -8.18 6.99
N HIS A 38 14.65 -7.86 5.79
CA HIS A 38 15.90 -8.39 5.28
C HIS A 38 17.09 -7.99 6.16
N VAL A 39 17.18 -6.73 6.55
CA VAL A 39 18.26 -6.25 7.44
C VAL A 39 18.20 -6.93 8.81
N ALA A 40 17.00 -7.11 9.37
CA ALA A 40 16.84 -7.69 10.70
C ALA A 40 16.97 -9.22 10.73
N TYR A 41 16.53 -9.91 9.68
CA TYR A 41 16.29 -11.35 9.69
C TYR A 41 16.83 -12.09 8.46
N ALA A 42 17.54 -11.43 7.55
CA ALA A 42 18.03 -11.98 6.29
C ALA A 42 16.95 -12.62 5.40
N THR A 43 15.69 -12.20 5.53
CA THR A 43 14.58 -12.67 4.69
C THR A 43 14.70 -12.12 3.28
N GLN A 44 14.33 -12.91 2.26
CA GLN A 44 14.29 -12.42 0.88
C GLN A 44 13.27 -11.28 0.74
N PRO A 45 13.66 -10.06 0.29
CA PRO A 45 12.71 -8.97 0.09
C PRO A 45 11.69 -9.29 -1.01
N LEU A 46 10.42 -9.02 -0.76
CA LEU A 46 9.39 -9.03 -1.82
C LEU A 46 9.37 -7.68 -2.54
N THR A 47 9.19 -7.71 -3.86
CA THR A 47 8.82 -6.52 -4.62
C THR A 47 7.40 -6.08 -4.26
N ARG A 48 7.11 -4.80 -4.46
CA ARG A 48 5.74 -4.26 -4.28
C ARG A 48 4.72 -4.99 -5.15
N GLU A 49 5.12 -5.37 -6.37
CA GLU A 49 4.28 -6.14 -7.30
C GLU A 49 3.95 -7.54 -6.77
N GLU A 50 4.96 -8.29 -6.31
CA GLU A 50 4.73 -9.60 -5.69
C GLU A 50 3.86 -9.49 -4.44
N ARG A 51 4.07 -8.44 -3.63
CA ARG A 51 3.26 -8.17 -2.44
C ARG A 51 1.79 -7.92 -2.79
N VAL A 52 1.53 -7.15 -3.84
CA VAL A 52 0.17 -6.95 -4.35
C VAL A 52 -0.42 -8.26 -4.87
N GLY A 53 0.34 -9.02 -5.66
CA GLY A 53 -0.10 -10.31 -6.20
C GLY A 53 -0.56 -11.29 -5.10
N ARG A 54 0.15 -11.33 -3.96
CA ARG A 54 -0.24 -12.15 -2.80
C ARG A 54 -1.51 -11.66 -2.12
N ALA A 55 -1.70 -10.34 -2.03
CA ALA A 55 -2.87 -9.75 -1.38
C ALA A 55 -4.16 -9.85 -2.21
N MET A 56 -4.05 -9.94 -3.55
CA MET A 56 -5.19 -9.90 -4.47
C MET A 56 -6.26 -10.96 -4.20
N ALA A 57 -5.87 -12.18 -3.83
CA ALA A 57 -6.83 -13.24 -3.53
C ALA A 57 -7.74 -12.89 -2.34
N GLN A 58 -7.19 -12.25 -1.31
CA GLN A 58 -7.96 -11.83 -0.12
C GLN A 58 -8.79 -10.57 -0.41
N ILE A 59 -8.22 -9.62 -1.16
CA ILE A 59 -8.90 -8.38 -1.55
C ILE A 59 -10.13 -8.70 -2.41
N SER A 60 -9.97 -9.54 -3.44
CA SER A 60 -11.07 -9.92 -4.34
C SER A 60 -12.19 -10.70 -3.65
N ALA A 61 -11.90 -11.40 -2.56
CA ALA A 61 -12.90 -12.14 -1.77
C ALA A 61 -13.73 -11.24 -0.82
N ILE A 62 -13.23 -10.05 -0.47
CA ILE A 62 -13.79 -9.23 0.63
C ILE A 62 -14.46 -7.96 0.13
N PHE A 63 -13.95 -7.36 -0.95
CA PHE A 63 -14.47 -6.11 -1.48
C PHE A 63 -15.37 -6.34 -2.68
N ASN A 64 -16.35 -5.45 -2.91
CA ASN A 64 -17.21 -5.54 -4.10
C ASN A 64 -16.45 -5.12 -5.38
N SER A 65 -17.05 -5.31 -6.55
CA SER A 65 -16.38 -5.04 -7.84
C SER A 65 -15.92 -3.59 -8.01
N GLN A 66 -16.73 -2.60 -7.62
CA GLN A 66 -16.36 -1.18 -7.74
C GLN A 66 -15.21 -0.82 -6.78
N GLN A 67 -15.27 -1.35 -5.56
CA GLN A 67 -14.20 -1.22 -4.58
C GLN A 67 -12.92 -1.87 -5.09
N GLN A 68 -12.98 -3.08 -5.67
CA GLN A 68 -11.81 -3.75 -6.26
C GLN A 68 -11.16 -2.89 -7.36
N VAL A 69 -11.94 -2.33 -8.28
CA VAL A 69 -11.41 -1.44 -9.33
C VAL A 69 -10.71 -0.21 -8.75
N PHE A 70 -11.25 0.37 -7.67
CA PHE A 70 -10.59 1.46 -6.98
C PHE A 70 -9.32 1.00 -6.25
N LEU A 71 -9.34 -0.15 -5.59
CA LEU A 71 -8.19 -0.71 -4.89
C LEU A 71 -7.06 -1.09 -5.85
N ASP A 72 -7.38 -1.69 -7.01
CA ASP A 72 -6.40 -1.99 -8.06
C ASP A 72 -5.73 -0.72 -8.58
N PHE A 73 -6.51 0.36 -8.74
CA PHE A 73 -5.97 1.67 -9.08
C PHE A 73 -4.99 2.17 -8.02
N VAL A 74 -5.37 2.17 -6.73
CA VAL A 74 -4.49 2.57 -5.63
C VAL A 74 -3.22 1.71 -5.58
N LEU A 75 -3.36 0.40 -5.78
CA LEU A 75 -2.25 -0.55 -5.73
C LEU A 75 -1.29 -0.39 -6.91
N SER A 76 -1.78 -0.01 -8.09
CA SER A 76 -0.92 0.35 -9.21
C SER A 76 -0.06 1.58 -8.90
N HIS A 77 -0.61 2.59 -8.22
CA HIS A 77 0.14 3.75 -7.76
C HIS A 77 1.18 3.36 -6.71
N TYR A 78 0.81 2.51 -5.75
CA TYR A 78 1.75 1.97 -4.76
C TYR A 78 2.92 1.19 -5.42
N VAL A 79 2.64 0.32 -6.38
CA VAL A 79 3.68 -0.47 -7.09
C VAL A 79 4.65 0.44 -7.86
N ASN A 80 4.16 1.56 -8.39
CA ASN A 80 5.00 2.49 -9.16
C ASN A 80 5.73 3.50 -8.25
N LEU A 81 5.00 4.20 -7.38
CA LEU A 81 5.48 5.38 -6.66
C LEU A 81 5.93 5.09 -5.21
N GLY A 82 5.42 4.03 -4.60
CA GLY A 82 5.89 3.52 -3.32
C GLY A 82 4.86 3.62 -2.20
N VAL A 83 5.33 3.28 -0.99
CA VAL A 83 4.48 3.12 0.21
C VAL A 83 3.75 4.40 0.63
N GLU A 84 4.22 5.57 0.21
CA GLU A 84 3.56 6.84 0.53
C GLU A 84 2.17 6.96 -0.07
N GLU A 85 1.88 6.25 -1.18
CA GLU A 85 0.55 6.24 -1.82
C GLU A 85 -0.53 5.56 -0.95
N LEU A 86 -0.12 4.79 0.06
CA LEU A 86 -1.02 4.15 1.01
C LEU A 86 -1.35 5.04 2.21
N ASP A 87 -0.81 6.25 2.28
CA ASP A 87 -1.17 7.17 3.35
C ASP A 87 -2.60 7.67 3.19
N GLU A 88 -3.28 7.84 4.32
CA GLU A 88 -4.61 8.36 4.40
C GLU A 88 -4.75 9.77 3.79
N ASN A 89 -3.71 10.60 3.88
CA ASN A 89 -3.71 11.91 3.24
C ASN A 89 -3.61 11.84 1.70
N LYS A 90 -3.33 10.66 1.12
CA LYS A 90 -3.42 10.41 -0.33
C LYS A 90 -4.81 10.02 -0.81
N LEU A 91 -5.73 9.67 0.09
CA LEU A 91 -7.06 9.20 -0.30
C LEU A 91 -7.80 10.22 -1.17
N THR A 92 -7.89 11.47 -0.73
CA THR A 92 -8.59 12.52 -1.50
C THR A 92 -7.96 12.77 -2.88
N PRO A 93 -6.63 12.96 -3.02
CA PRO A 93 -5.97 13.04 -4.32
C PRO A 93 -6.23 11.82 -5.22
N LEU A 94 -6.19 10.60 -4.67
CA LEU A 94 -6.42 9.37 -5.44
C LEU A 94 -7.86 9.26 -5.94
N LEU A 95 -8.85 9.65 -5.12
CA LEU A 95 -10.25 9.73 -5.55
C LEU A 95 -10.43 10.75 -6.67
N GLN A 96 -9.85 11.94 -6.53
CA GLN A 96 -9.90 12.96 -7.58
C GLN A 96 -9.23 12.48 -8.87
N LEU A 97 -8.10 11.78 -8.78
CA LEU A 97 -7.41 11.25 -9.95
C LEU A 97 -8.22 10.14 -10.64
N LYS A 98 -8.79 9.20 -9.88
CA LYS A 98 -9.57 8.08 -10.43
C LYS A 98 -10.92 8.52 -11.02
N TYR A 99 -11.56 9.51 -10.41
CA TYR A 99 -12.91 9.97 -10.74
C TYR A 99 -12.93 11.34 -11.45
N ASN A 100 -11.82 11.76 -12.07
CA ASN A 100 -11.73 13.02 -12.81
C ASN A 100 -12.24 14.24 -12.01
N SER A 101 -11.87 14.32 -10.73
CA SER A 101 -12.28 15.33 -9.74
C SER A 101 -13.75 15.31 -9.31
N SER A 102 -14.53 14.29 -9.71
CA SER A 102 -15.91 14.10 -9.29
C SER A 102 -15.99 13.26 -8.01
N LEU A 103 -16.07 13.92 -6.85
CA LEU A 103 -16.31 13.22 -5.58
C LEU A 103 -17.71 12.59 -5.52
N THR A 104 -18.66 13.13 -6.27
CA THR A 104 -20.01 12.57 -6.37
C THR A 104 -19.98 11.18 -7.01
N ASP A 105 -19.23 11.02 -8.11
CA ASP A 105 -19.12 9.71 -8.77
C ASP A 105 -18.37 8.70 -7.90
N ALA A 106 -17.34 9.16 -7.19
CA ALA A 106 -16.66 8.34 -6.20
C ALA A 106 -17.62 7.83 -5.10
N MET A 107 -18.50 8.69 -4.58
CA MET A 107 -19.48 8.28 -3.56
C MET A 107 -20.56 7.35 -4.12
N ASN A 108 -20.95 7.52 -5.38
CA ASN A 108 -21.92 6.63 -6.03
C ASN A 108 -21.36 5.21 -6.20
N ASP A 109 -20.07 5.08 -6.53
CA ASP A 109 -19.42 3.78 -6.74
C ASP A 109 -18.94 3.12 -5.46
N LEU A 110 -18.41 3.90 -4.52
CA LEU A 110 -17.65 3.38 -3.37
C LEU A 110 -18.41 3.51 -2.05
N GLY A 111 -19.54 4.24 -2.03
CA GLY A 111 -20.35 4.47 -0.85
C GLY A 111 -20.05 5.77 -0.12
N GLN A 112 -20.50 5.85 1.14
CA GLN A 112 -20.34 7.06 1.95
C GLN A 112 -18.86 7.31 2.32
N PRO A 113 -18.44 8.55 2.61
CA PRO A 113 -17.05 8.88 2.91
C PRO A 113 -16.39 7.97 3.98
N ASP A 114 -17.12 7.59 5.02
CA ASP A 114 -16.63 6.68 6.06
C ASP A 114 -16.39 5.26 5.52
N GLU A 115 -17.22 4.80 4.59
CA GLU A 115 -17.05 3.51 3.93
C GLU A 115 -15.82 3.53 3.02
N ILE A 116 -15.64 4.59 2.23
CA ILE A 116 -14.46 4.75 1.38
C ILE A 116 -13.17 4.70 2.22
N ARG A 117 -13.15 5.43 3.34
CA ARG A 117 -12.03 5.42 4.28
C ARG A 117 -11.80 4.03 4.89
N ARG A 118 -12.87 3.30 5.24
CA ARG A 118 -12.77 1.92 5.73
C ARG A 118 -12.23 0.97 4.68
N VAL A 119 -12.65 1.11 3.42
CA VAL A 119 -12.15 0.31 2.29
C VAL A 119 -10.67 0.58 2.10
N PHE A 120 -10.29 1.87 1.95
CA PHE A 120 -8.92 2.30 1.72
C PHE A 120 -7.94 1.90 2.84
N ASN A 121 -8.34 2.00 4.11
CA ASN A 121 -7.47 1.57 5.20
C ASN A 121 -7.54 0.05 5.42
N GLY A 122 -8.71 -0.54 5.21
CA GLY A 122 -9.02 -1.92 5.54
C GLY A 122 -8.31 -2.94 4.65
N PHE A 123 -8.07 -2.62 3.38
CA PHE A 123 -7.37 -3.53 2.47
C PHE A 123 -5.88 -3.64 2.80
N GLN A 124 -5.27 -2.59 3.35
CA GLN A 124 -3.81 -2.50 3.50
C GLN A 124 -3.23 -3.61 4.38
N LYS A 125 -4.00 -4.13 5.35
CA LYS A 125 -3.55 -5.25 6.19
C LYS A 125 -3.23 -6.51 5.36
N TYR A 126 -3.97 -6.74 4.26
CA TYR A 126 -3.76 -7.89 3.39
C TYR A 126 -2.44 -7.82 2.62
N LEU A 127 -1.85 -6.62 2.48
CA LEU A 127 -0.51 -6.49 1.91
C LEU A 127 0.55 -7.11 2.80
N TYR A 128 0.33 -7.22 4.12
CA TYR A 128 1.35 -7.67 5.09
C TYR A 128 0.98 -8.95 5.82
N GLN A 129 -0.23 -9.45 5.60
CA GLN A 129 -0.64 -10.73 6.15
C GLN A 129 0.06 -11.84 5.38
N GLU A 130 0.67 -12.78 6.10
CA GLU A 130 1.18 -13.99 5.46
C GLU A 130 0.00 -14.68 4.77
N CYS A 131 0.16 -15.06 3.51
CA CYS A 131 -0.73 -16.04 2.91
C CYS A 131 -0.57 -17.32 3.74
N ILE A 132 -1.51 -17.57 4.64
CA ILE A 132 -1.66 -18.88 5.24
C ILE A 132 -2.15 -19.76 4.10
N ASP A 133 -1.21 -20.40 3.40
CA ASP A 133 -1.52 -21.52 2.53
C ASP A 133 -2.12 -22.59 3.43
N LYS A 134 -3.46 -22.67 3.46
CA LYS A 134 -4.17 -23.79 4.05
C LYS A 134 -3.81 -25.01 3.19
N THR A 135 -2.77 -25.72 3.64
CA THR A 135 -2.38 -27.04 3.14
C THR A 135 -3.46 -28.04 3.52
#